data_AF-A0A923ESZ0-F1
#
_entry.id   AF-A0A923ESZ0-F1
#
_cell.length_a   1.000
_cell.length_b   1.000
_cell.length_c   1.000
_cell.angle_alpha   90.00
_cell.angle_beta   90.00
_cell.angle_gamma   90.00
#
_symmetry.space_group_name_H-M   'P 1'
#
loop_
_entity.id
_entity.type
_entity.pdbx_description
1 polymer ?
#
loop_
_entity_poly.entity_id
_entity_poly.type
_entity_poly.pdbx_seq_one_letter_code
_entity_poly.pdbx_strand_id
1 'polypeptide(L)' 'MTAPTPTCRLCGTPRPAEPGAACMAGWVTDRDERGREGWMCPDCARRHVRDIESKLDADWW' A
#
# COMPACT_ATOMS: atom_id res chain seq x y z
N MET A 1 -19.90 8.64 -15.14
CA MET A 1 -19.09 9.22 -14.05
C MET A 1 -17.91 8.29 -13.82
N THR A 2 -16.70 8.68 -14.23
CA THR A 2 -15.49 7.89 -13.99
C THR A 2 -15.15 7.96 -12.51
N ALA A 3 -15.00 6.81 -11.85
CA ALA A 3 -14.56 6.77 -10.47
C ALA A 3 -13.17 7.43 -10.35
N PRO A 4 -12.90 8.20 -9.28
CA PRO A 4 -11.60 8.84 -9.10
C PRO A 4 -10.49 7.78 -9.04
N THR A 5 -9.38 8.03 -9.71
CA THR A 5 -8.20 7.16 -9.67
C THR A 5 -7.71 7.06 -8.22
N PRO A 6 -7.65 5.86 -7.62
CA PRO A 6 -7.16 5.71 -6.26
C PRO A 6 -5.69 6.14 -6.16
N THR A 7 -5.33 6.75 -5.03
CA THR A 7 -3.96 7.20 -4.75
C THR A 7 -3.38 6.47 -3.55
N CYS A 8 -2.06 6.46 -3.44
CA CYS A 8 -1.39 5.93 -2.27
C CYS A 8 -1.76 6.75 -1.04
N ARG A 9 -2.20 6.08 0.02
CA ARG A 9 -2.62 6.71 1.28
C ARG A 9 -1.50 7.45 2.02
N LEU A 10 -0.23 7.09 1.75
CA LEU A 10 0.94 7.67 2.44
C LEU A 10 1.61 8.79 1.64
N CYS A 11 1.80 8.63 0.32
CA CYS A 11 2.52 9.61 -0.50
C CYS A 11 1.68 10.28 -1.60
N GLY A 12 0.42 9.87 -1.80
CA GLY A 12 -0.47 10.44 -2.81
C GLY A 12 -0.18 10.00 -4.25
N THR A 13 0.84 9.18 -4.50
CA THR A 13 1.13 8.65 -5.85
C THR A 13 -0.14 8.05 -6.48
N PRO A 14 -0.48 8.36 -7.74
CA PRO A 14 -1.64 7.79 -8.40
C PRO A 14 -1.42 6.31 -8.73
N ARG A 15 -2.43 5.49 -8.44
CA ARG A 15 -2.43 4.08 -8.83
C ARG A 15 -2.75 3.97 -10.32
N PRO A 16 -2.06 3.09 -11.07
CA PRO A 16 -2.45 2.78 -12.45
C PRO A 16 -3.93 2.37 -12.50
N ALA A 17 -4.68 2.95 -13.45
CA ALA A 17 -6.11 2.67 -13.59
C ALA A 17 -6.36 1.21 -14.00
N GLU A 18 -5.48 0.65 -14.83
CA GLU A 18 -5.54 -0.74 -15.26
C GLU A 18 -5.16 -1.69 -14.11
N PRO A 19 -6.05 -2.61 -13.70
CA PRO A 19 -5.80 -3.53 -12.59
C PRO A 19 -4.56 -4.40 -12.79
N GLY A 20 -4.33 -4.87 -14.03
CA GLY A 20 -3.14 -5.66 -14.38
C GLY A 20 -1.86 -4.88 -14.22
N ALA A 21 -1.83 -3.61 -14.66
CA ALA A 21 -0.68 -2.73 -14.49
C ALA A 21 -0.42 -2.43 -13.00
N ALA A 22 -1.46 -2.20 -12.21
CA ALA A 22 -1.32 -1.99 -10.78
C ALA A 22 -0.80 -3.24 -10.04
N CYS A 23 -1.27 -4.42 -10.43
CA CYS A 23 -0.80 -5.70 -9.89
C CYS A 23 0.69 -5.93 -10.22
N MET A 24 1.06 -5.77 -11.50
CA MET A 24 2.46 -5.91 -11.96
C MET A 24 3.40 -4.89 -11.31
N ALA A 25 2.92 -3.67 -11.06
CA ALA A 25 3.68 -2.67 -10.33
C ALA A 25 3.84 -3.00 -8.84
N GLY A 26 3.02 -3.90 -8.27
CA GLY A 26 3.11 -4.34 -6.88
C GLY A 26 2.31 -3.46 -5.91
N TRP A 27 1.20 -2.86 -6.36
CA TRP A 27 0.29 -2.14 -5.47
C TRP A 27 -0.46 -3.11 -4.56
N VAL A 28 -0.60 -2.74 -3.29
CA VAL A 28 -1.26 -3.58 -2.29
C VAL A 28 -2.44 -2.85 -1.68
N THR A 29 -3.45 -3.61 -1.27
CA THR A 29 -4.49 -3.13 -0.38
C THR A 29 -3.93 -2.94 1.02
N ASP A 30 -4.48 -1.97 1.73
CA ASP A 30 -4.08 -1.61 3.08
C ASP A 30 -5.35 -1.33 3.89
N ARG A 31 -5.30 -1.54 5.21
CA ARG A 31 -6.39 -1.16 6.11
C ARG A 31 -5.88 -0.23 7.19
N ASP A 32 -6.57 0.88 7.38
CA ASP A 32 -6.23 1.81 8.44
C ASP A 32 -6.67 1.33 9.82
N GLU A 33 -6.26 2.07 10.86
CA GLU A 33 -6.62 1.80 12.26
C GLU A 33 -8.14 1.77 12.52
N ARG A 34 -8.94 2.35 11.61
CA ARG A 34 -10.41 2.39 11.66
C ARG A 34 -11.04 1.32 10.75
N GLY A 35 -10.22 0.42 10.20
CA GLY A 35 -10.63 -0.69 9.35
C GLY A 35 -10.97 -0.31 7.90
N ARG A 36 -10.71 0.94 7.47
CA ARG A 36 -11.03 1.36 6.11
C ARG A 36 -9.99 0.85 5.12
N GLU A 37 -10.46 0.29 4.01
CA GLU A 37 -9.61 -0.15 2.92
C GLU A 37 -9.05 1.04 2.12
N GLY A 38 -7.77 0.94 1.79
CA GLY A 38 -7.02 1.89 0.98
C GLY A 38 -5.97 1.19 0.13
N TRP A 39 -5.12 1.98 -0.52
CA TRP A 39 -4.05 1.49 -1.39
C TRP A 39 -2.69 2.03 -0.94
N MET A 40 -1.67 1.20 -1.02
CA MET A 40 -0.27 1.61 -0.87
C MET A 40 0.50 1.34 -2.15
N CYS A 41 1.35 2.30 -2.52
CA CYS A 41 2.32 2.10 -3.58
C CYS A 41 3.43 1.14 -3.13
N PRO A 42 4.18 0.54 -4.05
CA PRO A 42 5.19 -0.46 -3.73
C PRO A 42 6.30 0.05 -2.81
N ASP A 43 6.69 1.32 -2.94
CA ASP A 43 7.74 1.91 -2.11
C ASP A 43 7.27 2.14 -0.67
N CYS A 44 6.08 2.72 -0.52
CA CYS A 44 5.47 2.93 0.79
C CYS A 44 5.15 1.62 1.49
N ALA A 45 4.66 0.61 0.76
CA ALA A 45 4.39 -0.71 1.32
C ALA A 45 5.67 -1.37 1.86
N ARG A 46 6.75 -1.38 1.08
CA ARG A 46 8.04 -1.95 1.52
C ARG A 46 8.64 -1.20 2.70
N ARG A 47 8.55 0.13 2.71
CA ARG A 47 9.00 0.93 3.86
C ARG A 47 8.17 0.61 5.11
N HIS A 48 6.85 0.54 4.96
CA HIS A 48 5.96 0.26 6.09
C HIS A 48 6.20 -1.13 6.69
N VAL A 49 6.35 -2.15 5.83
CA VAL A 49 6.72 -3.50 6.27
C VAL A 49 8.02 -3.46 7.05
N ARG A 50 9.10 -2.87 6.49
CA ARG A 50 10.40 -2.76 7.18
C ARG A 50 10.33 -2.03 8.52
N ASP A 51 9.49 -1.00 8.64
CA ASP A 51 9.29 -0.27 9.89
C ASP A 51 8.55 -1.10 10.95
N ILE A 52 7.68 -2.04 10.55
CA ILE A 52 7.02 -3.00 11.45
C ILE A 52 8.01 -4.06 11.88
N GLU A 53 8.62 -4.68 10.90
CA GLU A 53 9.66 -5.67 10.98
C GLU A 53 10.79 -5.26 11.94
N SER A 54 11.31 -4.04 11.82
CA SER A 54 12.40 -3.54 12.68
C SER A 54 12.00 -3.38 14.17
N LYS A 55 10.73 -3.55 14.50
CA LYS A 55 10.21 -3.50 15.88
C LYS A 55 9.92 -4.90 16.45
N LEU A 56 10.00 -5.95 15.63
CA LEU A 56 9.83 -7.32 16.09
C LEU A 56 11.17 -7.84 16.61
N ASP A 57 11.12 -8.55 17.74
CA ASP A 57 12.27 -9.32 18.22
C ASP A 57 12.64 -10.39 17.19
N ALA A 58 13.93 -10.77 17.12
CA ALA A 58 14.41 -11.69 16.10
C ALA A 58 13.70 -13.07 16.14
N ASP A 59 13.25 -13.51 17.32
CA ASP A 59 12.50 -14.76 17.50
C ASP A 59 11.05 -14.68 16.96
N TRP A 60 10.55 -13.48 16.70
CA TRP A 60 9.19 -13.21 16.21
C TRP A 60 9.14 -12.62 14.80
N TRP A 61 10.31 -12.51 14.15
CA TRP A 61 10.42 -12.22 12.74
C TRP A 61 10.08 -13.46 11.90
#